data_AF-A0A3D5R5V0-F1
#
_entry.id   AF-A0A3D5R5V0-F1
#
_cell.length_a   1.000
_cell.length_b   1.000
_cell.length_c   1.000
_cell.angle_alpha   90.00
_cell.angle_beta   90.00
_cell.angle_gamma   90.00
#
_symmetry.space_group_name_H-M   'P 1'
#
loop_
_entity.id
_entity.type
_entity.pdbx_description
1 polymer ?
#
loop_
_entity_poly.entity_id
_entity_poly.type
_entity_poly.pdbx_seq_one_letter_code
_entity_poly.pdbx_strand_id
1 'polypeptide(L)'
;MGFYILSYLCIFVFIFVTGYLVCRQLILPVHLRWEIYPVQHEPTDKLTHGGSYMEDLNWWKKKQEGSLLNELKYMAPEILFLRGLWKENRSLWWVSFP
;
A
#
# COMPACT_ATOMS: atom_id res chain seq x y z
N MET A 1 23.12 8.30 34.20
CA MET A 1 22.12 9.35 33.85
C MET A 1 22.29 9.93 32.46
N GLY A 2 23.50 10.33 32.03
CA GLY A 2 23.72 10.88 30.67
C GLY A 2 23.29 9.96 29.51
N PHE A 3 23.55 8.64 29.62
CA PHE A 3 23.13 7.66 28.61
C PHE A 3 21.61 7.55 28.45
N TYR A 4 20.85 7.66 29.54
CA TYR A 4 19.38 7.66 29.48
C TYR A 4 18.84 8.93 28.80
N ILE A 5 19.43 10.08 29.11
CA ILE A 5 19.05 11.36 28.48
C ILE A 5 19.32 11.29 26.96
N LEU A 6 20.48 10.76 26.57
CA LEU A 6 20.83 10.55 25.17
C LEU A 6 19.86 9.58 24.47
N SER A 7 19.53 8.45 25.10
CA SER A 7 18.60 7.48 24.52
C SER A 7 17.20 8.08 24.30
N TYR A 8 16.68 8.83 25.28
CA TYR A 8 15.38 9.50 25.13
C TYR A 8 15.41 10.56 24.02
N LEU A 9 16.51 11.31 23.89
CA LEU A 9 16.68 12.28 22.81
C LEU A 9 16.70 11.61 21.43
N CYS A 10 17.44 10.51 21.27
CA CYS A 10 17.45 9.76 20.02
C CYS A 10 16.07 9.25 19.62
N ILE A 11 15.30 8.69 20.57
CA ILE A 11 13.93 8.24 20.32
C ILE A 11 13.04 9.41 19.89
N PHE A 12 13.16 10.55 20.58
CA PHE A 12 12.39 11.74 20.24
C PHE A 12 12.69 12.24 18.82
N VAL A 13 13.97 12.37 18.45
CA VAL A 13 14.38 12.79 17.10
C VAL A 13 13.90 11.78 16.05
N PHE A 14 14.01 10.48 16.33
CA PHE A 14 13.55 9.44 15.42
C PHE A 14 12.04 9.54 15.13
N ILE A 15 11.22 9.67 16.17
CA ILE A 15 9.76 9.82 16.03
C ILE A 15 9.44 11.10 15.26
N PHE A 16 10.10 12.21 15.58
CA PHE A 16 9.84 13.50 14.96
C PHE A 16 10.21 13.50 13.46
N VAL A 17 11.42 13.03 13.11
CA VAL A 17 11.88 12.97 11.72
C VAL A 17 11.04 11.99 10.91
N THR A 18 10.70 10.83 11.46
CA THR A 18 9.84 9.85 10.79
C THR A 18 8.45 10.44 10.54
N GLY A 19 7.85 11.07 11.55
CA GLY A 19 6.56 11.76 11.41
C GLY A 19 6.60 12.85 10.35
N TYR A 20 7.66 13.66 10.32
CA TYR A 20 7.86 14.69 9.29
C TYR A 20 7.95 14.07 7.88
N LEU A 21 8.70 12.98 7.70
CA LEU A 21 8.82 12.28 6.42
C LEU A 21 7.47 11.71 5.96
N VAL A 22 6.70 11.11 6.88
CA VAL A 22 5.36 10.59 6.59
C VAL A 22 4.42 11.73 6.18
N CYS A 23 4.36 12.82 6.95
CA CYS A 23 3.54 13.98 6.61
C CYS A 23 3.93 14.57 5.24
N ARG A 24 5.23 14.70 4.97
CA ARG A 24 5.73 15.15 3.67
C ARG A 24 5.22 14.25 2.55
N GLN A 25 5.25 12.93 2.74
CA GLN A 25 4.77 11.97 1.76
C GLN A 25 3.26 12.06 1.51
N LEU A 26 2.47 12.33 2.55
CA LEU A 26 1.01 12.44 2.45
C LEU A 26 0.55 13.69 1.71
N ILE A 27 1.31 14.79 1.80
CA ILE A 27 0.98 16.09 1.18
C ILE A 27 1.41 16.15 -0.29
N LEU A 28 2.36 15.30 -0.72
CA LEU A 28 2.82 15.27 -2.10
C LEU A 28 1.63 15.08 -3.08
N PRO A 29 1.60 15.86 -4.17
CA PRO A 29 0.56 15.67 -5.17
C PRO A 29 0.72 14.30 -5.83
N VAL A 30 -0.39 13.74 -6.31
CA VAL A 30 -0.49 12.38 -6.86
C VAL A 30 0.58 12.07 -7.91
N HIS A 31 0.95 13.02 -8.77
CA HIS A 31 1.96 12.81 -9.80
C HIS A 31 3.41 12.69 -9.27
N LEU A 32 3.69 13.21 -8.07
CA LEU A 32 4.97 13.00 -7.37
C LEU A 32 4.95 11.78 -6.46
N ARG A 33 3.76 11.34 -6.05
CA ARG A 33 3.59 10.11 -5.30
C ARG A 33 3.75 8.95 -6.28
N TRP A 34 4.77 8.12 -6.11
CA TRP A 34 4.90 6.89 -6.89
C TRP A 34 3.78 5.95 -6.49
N GLU A 35 2.63 6.09 -7.16
CA GLU A 35 1.47 5.22 -7.01
C GLU A 35 1.73 3.96 -7.82
N ILE A 36 1.76 2.82 -7.12
CA ILE A 36 1.91 1.52 -7.73
C ILE A 36 0.53 1.12 -8.26
N TYR A 37 0.41 1.01 -9.59
CA TYR A 37 -0.77 0.44 -10.22
C TYR A 37 -0.45 -0.92 -10.83
N PRO A 38 -1.42 -1.86 -10.87
CA PRO A 38 -2.80 -1.81 -10.34
C PRO A 38 -2.90 -2.26 -8.87
N VAL A 39 -3.88 -1.74 -8.12
CA VAL A 39 -4.13 -2.16 -6.72
C VAL A 39 -5.43 -2.94 -6.60
N GLN A 40 -5.35 -4.17 -6.09
CA GLN A 40 -6.46 -5.12 -6.02
C GLN A 40 -7.57 -4.76 -5.01
N HIS A 41 -7.52 -3.57 -4.40
CA HIS A 41 -8.48 -3.15 -3.36
C HIS A 41 -9.52 -2.11 -3.82
N GLU A 42 -9.47 -1.66 -5.07
CA GLU A 42 -10.43 -0.69 -5.60
C GLU A 42 -11.82 -1.31 -5.81
N PRO A 43 -12.94 -0.62 -5.53
CA PRO A 43 -14.29 -1.18 -5.65
C PRO A 43 -14.82 -1.31 -7.09
N THR A 44 -13.95 -1.39 -8.10
CA THR A 44 -14.34 -1.30 -9.51
C THR A 44 -14.55 -2.69 -10.13
N ASP A 45 -15.60 -2.85 -10.95
CA ASP A 45 -15.83 -4.06 -11.80
C ASP A 45 -14.60 -4.46 -12.63
N LYS A 46 -13.72 -3.50 -12.89
CA LYS A 46 -12.45 -3.65 -13.63
C LYS A 46 -11.42 -4.53 -12.94
N LEU A 47 -11.56 -4.78 -11.64
CA LEU A 47 -10.73 -5.76 -10.92
C LEU A 47 -10.77 -7.15 -11.56
N THR A 48 -11.91 -7.53 -12.15
CA THR A 48 -12.13 -8.86 -12.72
C THR A 48 -11.17 -9.19 -13.86
N HIS A 49 -10.74 -8.18 -14.61
CA HIS A 49 -9.80 -8.29 -15.72
C HIS A 49 -8.46 -7.56 -15.44
N GLY A 50 -8.19 -7.21 -14.17
CA GLY A 50 -6.94 -6.57 -13.76
C GLY A 50 -6.79 -5.11 -14.20
N GLY A 51 -7.89 -4.44 -14.52
CA GLY A 51 -7.88 -3.05 -14.94
C GLY A 51 -7.79 -2.05 -13.78
N SER A 52 -7.36 -0.82 -14.09
CA SER A 52 -7.14 0.28 -13.14
C SER A 52 -8.16 1.42 -13.33
N TYR A 53 -8.40 2.26 -12.31
CA TYR A 53 -9.14 3.52 -12.53
C TYR A 53 -8.47 4.45 -13.56
N MET A 54 -7.16 4.30 -13.82
CA MET A 54 -6.45 5.07 -14.85
C MET A 54 -6.98 4.81 -16.26
N GLU A 55 -7.66 3.69 -16.48
CA GLU A 55 -8.29 3.36 -17.77
C GLU A 55 -9.49 4.26 -18.06
N ASP A 56 -10.05 4.94 -17.05
CA ASP A 56 -11.15 5.87 -17.28
C ASP A 56 -10.71 7.18 -17.92
N LEU A 57 -11.51 7.65 -18.87
CA LEU A 57 -11.39 9.01 -19.40
C LEU A 57 -11.58 10.03 -18.28
N ASN A 58 -10.67 10.99 -18.20
CA ASN A 58 -10.63 12.02 -17.16
C ASN A 58 -10.64 11.46 -15.73
N TRP A 59 -9.99 10.31 -15.49
CA TRP A 59 -9.90 9.68 -14.16
C TRP A 59 -9.46 10.65 -13.06
N TRP A 60 -8.59 11.63 -13.37
CA TRP A 60 -8.10 12.65 -12.43
C TRP A 60 -9.19 13.61 -11.92
N LYS A 61 -10.36 13.68 -12.58
CA LYS A 61 -11.51 14.47 -12.13
C LYS A 61 -12.48 13.67 -11.26
N LYS A 62 -12.37 12.34 -11.26
CA LYS A 62 -13.26 11.47 -10.50
C LYS A 62 -12.78 11.38 -9.05
N LYS A 63 -13.72 11.29 -8.11
CA LYS A 63 -13.41 11.01 -6.71
C LYS A 63 -12.96 9.56 -6.60
N GLN A 64 -11.78 9.32 -6.05
CA GLN A 64 -11.31 7.98 -5.75
C GLN A 64 -12.09 7.41 -4.57
N GLU A 65 -12.70 6.24 -4.76
CA GLU A 65 -13.38 5.52 -3.70
C GLU A 65 -12.47 4.40 -3.20
N GLY A 66 -11.76 4.66 -2.11
CA GLY A 66 -11.03 3.61 -1.38
C GLY A 66 -11.98 2.90 -0.42
N SER A 67 -12.00 1.56 -0.44
CA SER A 67 -12.74 0.76 0.54
C SER A 67 -11.77 -0.01 1.42
N LEU A 68 -11.64 0.41 2.68
CA LEU A 68 -10.82 -0.27 3.68
C LEU A 68 -11.25 -1.74 3.89
N LEU A 69 -12.55 -2.02 3.76
CA LEU A 69 -13.08 -3.38 3.88
C LEU A 69 -12.65 -4.25 2.70
N ASN A 70 -12.67 -3.68 1.49
CA ASN A 70 -12.23 -4.39 0.30
C ASN A 70 -10.72 -4.62 0.37
N GLU A 71 -9.96 -3.62 0.78
CA GLU A 71 -8.53 -3.73 1.03
C GLU A 71 -8.20 -4.87 1.99
N LEU A 72 -8.86 -4.93 3.15
CA LEU A 72 -8.64 -6.01 4.10
C LEU A 72 -8.99 -7.38 3.50
N LYS A 73 -10.11 -7.48 2.78
CA LYS A 73 -10.56 -8.74 2.17
C LYS A 73 -9.61 -9.25 1.08
N TYR A 74 -8.96 -8.36 0.33
CA TYR A 74 -8.03 -8.73 -0.74
C TYR A 74 -6.58 -8.91 -0.22
N MET A 75 -6.10 -8.01 0.64
CA MET A 75 -4.73 -8.04 1.17
C MET A 75 -4.51 -9.15 2.19
N ALA A 76 -5.45 -9.40 3.11
CA ALA A 76 -5.26 -10.43 4.14
C ALA A 76 -4.96 -11.82 3.56
N PRO A 77 -5.72 -12.37 2.60
CA PRO A 77 -5.36 -13.65 2.00
C PRO A 77 -4.13 -13.57 1.09
N GLU A 78 -3.84 -12.41 0.50
CA GLU A 78 -2.62 -12.24 -0.31
C GLU A 78 -1.37 -12.33 0.56
N ILE A 79 -1.35 -11.65 1.72
CA ILE A 79 -0.22 -11.66 2.66
C ILE A 79 -0.11 -13.01 3.36
N LEU A 80 -1.24 -13.59 3.79
CA LEU A 80 -1.23 -14.83 4.58
C LEU A 80 -1.04 -16.08 3.74
N PHE A 81 -1.48 -16.09 2.48
CA PHE A 81 -1.50 -17.30 1.65
C PHE A 81 -0.85 -17.11 0.28
N LEU A 82 -0.28 -15.94 -0.03
CA LEU A 82 0.24 -15.62 -1.37
C LEU A 82 -0.77 -16.03 -2.46
N ARG A 83 -2.06 -15.70 -2.23
CA ARG A 83 -3.18 -16.19 -3.03
C ARG A 83 -2.99 -15.93 -4.53
N GLY A 84 -2.43 -14.79 -4.91
CA GLY A 84 -2.08 -14.47 -6.29
C GLY A 84 -1.11 -15.47 -6.91
N LEU A 85 -0.05 -15.85 -6.19
CA LEU A 85 0.87 -16.91 -6.64
C LEU A 85 0.15 -18.26 -6.75
N TRP A 86 -0.71 -18.62 -5.80
CA TRP A 86 -1.46 -19.87 -5.89
C TRP A 86 -2.36 -19.93 -7.14
N LYS A 87 -3.02 -18.82 -7.49
CA LYS A 87 -3.96 -18.74 -8.61
C LYS A 87 -3.26 -18.65 -9.97
N GLU A 88 -2.25 -17.81 -10.09
CA GLU A 88 -1.59 -17.50 -11.37
C GLU A 88 -0.35 -18.36 -11.63
N ASN A 89 0.40 -18.75 -10.60
CA ASN A 89 1.62 -19.55 -10.75
C ASN A 89 1.88 -20.50 -9.57
N ARG A 90 1.12 -21.59 -9.55
CA ARG A 90 1.16 -22.60 -8.47
C ARG A 90 2.53 -23.25 -8.26
N SER A 91 3.37 -23.30 -9.30
CA SER A 91 4.73 -23.84 -9.19
C SER A 91 5.62 -22.98 -8.30
N LEU A 92 5.51 -21.65 -8.38
CA LEU A 92 6.29 -20.73 -7.56
C LEU A 92 5.80 -20.69 -6.11
N TRP A 93 4.52 -20.99 -5.89
CA TRP A 93 3.93 -21.01 -4.55
C TRP A 93 4.60 -22.04 -3.64
N TRP A 94 4.91 -23.23 -4.16
CA TRP A 94 5.59 -24.30 -3.39
C TRP A 94 6.99 -23.95 -2.90
N VAL A 95 7.64 -22.96 -3.52
CA VAL A 95 8.99 -22.51 -3.15
C VAL A 95 8.93 -21.25 -2.28
N SER A 96 7.95 -20.38 -2.56
CA SER A 96 7.84 -19.06 -1.93
C SER A 96 7.06 -19.10 -0.61
N PHE A 97 6.07 -19.98 -0.52
CA PHE A 97 5.21 -20.09 0.65
C PHE A 97 5.86 -21.03 1.70
N PRO A 98 6.07 -20.55 2.95
CA PRO A 98 6.70 -21.35 4.01
C PRO A 98 5.81 -22.48 4.55
#